data_AF-A0A0K1QQB6-F1
#
_entry.id   AF-A0A0K1QQB6-F1
#
_cell.length_a   1.000
_cell.length_b   1.000
_cell.length_c   1.000
_cell.angle_alpha   90.00
_cell.angle_beta   90.00
_cell.angle_gamma   90.00
#
_symmetry.space_group_name_H-M   'P 1'
#
loop_
_entity.id
_entity.type
_entity.pdbx_description
1 polymer ?
#
loop_
_entity_poly.entity_id
_entity_poly.type
_entity_poly.pdbx_seq_one_letter_code
_entity_poly.pdbx_strand_id
1 'polypeptide(L)'
;MALTPKQQAFVNAVREGASNKSAAIAAGYAVDSASVAGSRLAKHPAVMAALAASGVNKIVKARAPRSAPAADVGEAFEETTEAGFDLAQAMRHSDPKDFLLAVMNDFGSEAKLRVDAAKALMPFVHQRKGDAGKKQDKQDAAKQAGTGRFGTGAPPLRAVK
;
A
#
# COMPACT_ATOMS: atom_id res chain seq x y z
N MET A 1 -23.34 31.43 -18.84
CA MET A 1 -22.09 32.21 -18.99
C MET A 1 -21.10 31.35 -19.76
N ALA A 2 -20.55 31.85 -20.87
CA ALA A 2 -19.60 31.10 -21.68
C ALA A 2 -18.25 30.95 -20.94
N LEU A 3 -17.59 29.81 -21.09
CA LEU A 3 -16.27 29.56 -20.51
C LEU A 3 -15.24 30.54 -21.08
N THR A 4 -14.32 31.03 -20.25
CA THR A 4 -13.18 31.82 -20.74
C THR A 4 -12.23 30.95 -21.57
N PRO A 5 -11.46 31.49 -22.53
CA PRO A 5 -10.59 30.69 -23.40
C PRO A 5 -9.58 29.84 -22.61
N LYS A 6 -9.07 30.36 -21.48
CA LYS A 6 -8.17 29.61 -20.59
C LYS A 6 -8.88 28.47 -19.86
N GLN A 7 -10.14 28.65 -19.47
CA GLN A 7 -10.93 27.58 -18.86
C GLN A 7 -11.29 26.48 -19.86
N GLN A 8 -11.55 26.84 -21.12
CA GLN A 8 -11.78 25.87 -22.20
C GLN A 8 -10.52 25.03 -22.46
N ALA A 9 -9.34 25.67 -22.54
CA ALA A 9 -8.06 24.97 -22.70
C ALA A 9 -7.79 24.00 -21.53
N PHE A 10 -8.09 24.41 -20.29
CA PHE A 10 -7.97 23.56 -19.12
C PHE A 10 -8.90 22.34 -19.19
N VAL A 11 -10.17 22.54 -19.56
CA VAL A 11 -11.15 21.44 -19.71
C VAL A 11 -10.74 20.47 -20.82
N ASN A 12 -10.23 20.97 -21.95
CA ASN A 12 -9.74 20.13 -23.04
C ASN A 12 -8.53 19.28 -22.60
N ALA A 13 -7.56 19.88 -21.90
CA ALA A 13 -6.40 19.16 -21.38
C ALA A 13 -6.79 18.10 -20.32
N VAL A 14 -7.77 18.38 -19.47
CA VAL A 14 -8.29 17.39 -18.50
C VAL A 14 -9.04 16.26 -19.24
N ARG A 15 -9.74 16.54 -20.33
CA ARG A 15 -10.38 15.51 -21.18
C ARG A 15 -9.34 14.58 -21.82
N GLU A 16 -8.19 15.12 -22.20
CA GLU A 16 -7.03 14.37 -22.71
C GLU A 16 -6.32 13.54 -21.62
N GLY A 17 -6.76 13.61 -20.36
CA GLY A 17 -6.20 12.84 -19.25
C GLY A 17 -5.02 13.53 -18.55
N ALA A 18 -4.75 14.80 -18.86
CA ALA A 18 -3.71 15.56 -18.16
C ALA A 18 -4.11 15.80 -16.70
N SER A 19 -3.14 15.69 -15.79
CA SER A 19 -3.32 16.08 -14.39
C SER A 19 -3.69 17.57 -14.27
N ASN A 20 -4.33 17.98 -13.17
CA ASN A 20 -4.70 19.39 -12.94
C ASN A 20 -3.51 20.36 -13.06
N LYS A 21 -2.30 19.94 -12.67
CA LYS A 21 -1.09 20.77 -12.80
C LYS A 21 -0.68 20.91 -14.27
N SER A 22 -0.61 19.81 -15.02
CA SER A 22 -0.26 19.83 -16.45
C SER A 22 -1.33 20.53 -17.30
N ALA A 23 -2.61 20.37 -16.94
CA ALA A 23 -3.71 21.05 -17.61
C ALA A 23 -3.65 22.58 -17.41
N ALA A 24 -3.22 23.05 -16.23
CA ALA A 24 -3.00 24.46 -16.00
C ALA A 24 -1.80 25.02 -16.80
N ILE A 25 -0.73 24.22 -16.97
CA ILE A 25 0.40 24.61 -17.84
C ILE A 25 -0.07 24.71 -19.30
N ALA A 26 -0.85 23.73 -19.78
CA ALA A 26 -1.44 23.74 -21.13
C ALA A 26 -2.39 24.94 -21.34
N ALA A 27 -3.09 25.37 -20.28
CA ALA A 27 -3.92 26.57 -20.30
C ALA A 27 -3.14 27.90 -20.19
N GLY A 28 -1.79 27.85 -20.15
CA GLY A 28 -0.92 29.03 -20.16
C GLY A 28 -0.63 29.66 -18.79
N TYR A 29 -0.77 28.89 -17.69
CA TYR A 29 -0.35 29.34 -16.36
C TYR A 29 1.13 29.03 -16.11
N ALA A 30 1.83 29.89 -15.37
CA ALA A 30 3.24 29.71 -15.04
C ALA A 30 3.47 28.42 -14.24
N VAL A 31 4.54 27.68 -14.58
CA VAL A 31 4.85 26.33 -14.07
C VAL A 31 4.86 26.27 -12.53
N ASP A 32 5.43 27.28 -11.89
CA ASP A 32 5.54 27.37 -10.43
C ASP A 32 4.16 27.54 -9.75
N SER A 33 3.24 28.24 -10.42
CA SER A 33 1.89 28.51 -9.91
C SER A 33 0.83 27.52 -10.43
N ALA A 34 1.18 26.68 -11.41
CA ALA A 34 0.26 25.83 -12.15
C ALA A 34 -0.50 24.84 -11.24
N SER A 35 0.15 24.35 -10.18
CA SER A 35 -0.49 23.45 -9.20
C SER A 35 -1.64 24.15 -8.44
N VAL A 36 -1.40 25.38 -7.99
CA VAL A 36 -2.38 26.17 -7.22
C VAL A 36 -3.49 26.68 -8.15
N ALA A 37 -3.12 27.18 -9.34
CA ALA A 37 -4.07 27.62 -10.36
C ALA A 37 -4.97 26.48 -10.83
N GLY A 38 -4.40 25.30 -11.12
CA GLY A 38 -5.16 24.11 -11.52
C GLY A 38 -6.15 23.66 -10.45
N SER A 39 -5.76 23.71 -9.17
CA SER A 39 -6.66 23.38 -8.05
C SER A 39 -7.82 24.36 -7.90
N ARG A 40 -7.60 25.66 -8.19
CA ARG A 40 -8.65 26.69 -8.21
C ARG A 40 -9.59 26.50 -9.40
N LEU A 41 -9.04 26.24 -10.59
CA LEU A 41 -9.79 26.00 -11.83
C LEU A 41 -10.68 24.76 -11.74
N ALA A 42 -10.19 23.66 -11.15
CA ALA A 42 -10.96 22.44 -10.96
C ALA A 42 -12.22 22.65 -10.08
N LYS A 43 -12.23 23.67 -9.21
CA LYS A 43 -13.34 24.01 -8.31
C LYS A 43 -14.25 25.12 -8.85
N HIS A 44 -13.91 25.74 -9.99
CA HIS A 44 -14.73 26.82 -10.52
C HIS A 44 -16.05 26.28 -11.09
N PRO A 45 -17.22 26.89 -10.78
CA PRO A 45 -18.53 26.39 -11.21
C PRO A 45 -18.66 26.18 -12.72
N ALA A 46 -18.09 27.09 -13.53
CA ALA A 46 -18.12 26.99 -14.99
C ALA A 46 -17.27 25.82 -15.53
N VAL A 47 -16.13 25.54 -14.90
CA VAL A 47 -15.23 24.42 -15.28
C VAL A 47 -15.85 23.10 -14.85
N MET A 48 -16.42 23.04 -13.65
CA MET A 48 -17.14 21.86 -13.16
C MET A 48 -18.34 21.49 -14.04
N ALA A 49 -19.15 22.48 -14.44
CA ALA A 49 -20.28 22.25 -15.35
C ALA A 49 -19.81 21.70 -16.72
N ALA A 50 -18.68 22.22 -17.24
CA ALA A 50 -18.13 21.76 -18.51
C ALA A 50 -17.51 20.35 -18.43
N LEU A 51 -16.86 20.00 -17.32
CA LEU A 51 -16.34 18.66 -17.06
C LEU A 51 -17.46 17.65 -16.77
N ALA A 52 -18.56 18.08 -16.16
CA ALA A 52 -19.74 17.23 -15.98
C ALA A 52 -20.45 16.95 -17.31
N ALA A 53 -20.53 17.95 -18.20
CA ALA A 53 -21.07 17.79 -19.55
C ALA A 53 -20.14 17.00 -20.48
N SER A 54 -18.82 17.07 -20.25
CA SER A 54 -17.79 16.39 -21.03
C SER A 54 -17.23 15.21 -20.24
N GLY A 55 -17.83 14.03 -20.38
CA GLY A 55 -17.40 12.80 -19.67
C GLY A 55 -15.88 12.69 -19.54
N VAL A 56 -15.37 12.73 -18.32
CA VAL A 56 -13.93 12.76 -18.02
C VAL A 56 -13.36 11.35 -18.11
N ASN A 57 -12.37 11.15 -18.96
CA ASN A 57 -11.55 9.93 -18.98
C ASN A 57 -10.73 9.86 -17.68
N LYS A 58 -11.08 8.94 -16.78
CA LYS A 58 -10.52 8.85 -15.41
C LYS A 58 -9.11 8.23 -15.33
N ILE A 59 -8.36 8.18 -16.43
CA ILE A 59 -6.98 7.68 -16.46
C ILE A 59 -6.04 8.86 -16.17
N VAL A 60 -5.91 9.24 -14.90
CA VAL A 60 -5.17 10.45 -14.47
C VAL A 60 -3.66 10.18 -14.30
N LYS A 61 -3.11 9.16 -14.95
CA LYS A 61 -1.68 8.84 -14.93
C LYS A 61 -1.01 9.14 -16.27
N ALA A 62 -1.20 10.34 -16.79
CA ALA A 62 -0.31 10.87 -17.82
C ALA A 62 1.08 11.09 -17.20
N ARG A 63 2.00 10.15 -17.45
CA ARG A 63 3.44 10.34 -17.24
C ARG A 63 3.84 11.60 -18.00
N ALA A 64 4.36 12.60 -17.28
CA ALA A 64 4.83 13.85 -17.87
C ALA A 64 5.76 13.57 -19.07
N PRO A 65 5.71 14.35 -20.16
CA PRO A 65 6.66 14.19 -21.25
C PRO A 65 8.04 14.59 -20.73
N ARG A 66 8.86 13.59 -20.39
CA ARG A 66 10.32 13.79 -20.35
C ARG A 66 10.73 14.01 -21.79
N SER A 67 11.17 15.22 -22.10
CA SER A 67 11.98 15.51 -23.27
C SER A 67 13.16 14.53 -23.31
N ALA A 68 13.14 13.61 -24.28
CA ALA A 68 14.31 12.84 -24.69
C ALA A 68 15.15 13.69 -25.67
N PRO A 69 16.39 13.27 -25.97
CA PRO A 69 16.48 12.37 -27.12
C PRO A 69 17.40 11.17 -26.93
N ALA A 70 17.12 10.16 -27.77
CA ALA A 70 17.97 9.07 -28.25
C ALA A 70 18.41 8.00 -27.22
N ALA A 71 17.86 6.80 -27.33
CA ALA A 71 18.43 5.75 -28.19
C ALA A 71 17.59 4.46 -28.05
N ASP A 72 17.42 3.80 -29.17
CA ASP A 72 16.85 2.47 -29.35
C ASP A 72 17.61 1.43 -28.53
N VAL A 73 16.89 0.74 -27.63
CA VAL A 73 17.10 -0.67 -27.37
C VAL A 73 15.72 -1.28 -27.13
N GLY A 74 15.32 -2.18 -28.03
CA GLY A 74 14.13 -2.99 -27.89
C GLY A 74 14.13 -3.75 -26.56
N GLU A 75 13.30 -3.30 -25.63
CA GLU A 75 12.96 -4.06 -24.46
C GLU A 75 11.66 -4.80 -24.78
N ALA A 76 11.77 -6.13 -24.75
CA ALA A 76 10.66 -7.05 -24.71
C ALA A 76 9.59 -6.50 -23.78
N PHE A 77 8.33 -6.58 -24.22
CA PHE A 77 7.18 -6.45 -23.35
C PHE A 77 7.26 -7.56 -22.29
N GLU A 78 8.02 -7.33 -21.22
CA GLU A 78 7.76 -7.92 -19.92
C GLU A 78 6.44 -7.30 -19.49
N GLU A 79 5.38 -8.02 -19.86
CA GLU A 79 4.08 -7.96 -19.24
C GLU A 79 4.34 -7.95 -17.73
N THR A 80 4.28 -6.75 -17.16
CA THR A 80 4.21 -6.57 -15.72
C THR A 80 2.86 -7.15 -15.37
N THR A 81 2.87 -8.47 -15.20
CA THR A 81 1.87 -9.21 -14.46
C THR A 81 1.82 -8.47 -13.14
N GLU A 82 0.84 -7.57 -13.03
CA GLU A 82 0.38 -7.09 -11.76
C GLU A 82 0.36 -8.34 -10.89
N ALA A 83 1.19 -8.36 -9.86
CA ALA A 83 1.15 -9.37 -8.81
C ALA A 83 -0.24 -9.20 -8.18
N GLY A 84 -1.23 -9.75 -8.88
CA GLY A 84 -2.63 -9.63 -8.57
C GLY A 84 -2.74 -10.23 -7.20
N PHE A 85 -3.17 -9.41 -6.26
CA PHE A 85 -3.58 -9.86 -4.96
C PHE A 85 -4.53 -11.05 -5.18
N ASP A 86 -4.05 -12.26 -4.95
CA ASP A 86 -4.81 -13.48 -5.19
C ASP A 86 -5.85 -13.58 -4.07
N LEU A 87 -7.02 -12.98 -4.34
CA LEU A 87 -8.15 -13.00 -3.43
C LEU A 87 -8.56 -14.43 -3.09
N ALA A 88 -8.40 -15.38 -4.02
CA ALA A 88 -8.72 -16.78 -3.77
C ALA A 88 -7.72 -17.43 -2.80
N GLN A 89 -6.46 -16.99 -2.77
CA GLN A 89 -5.48 -17.42 -1.77
C GLN A 89 -5.73 -16.74 -0.41
N ALA A 90 -6.07 -15.45 -0.40
CA ALA A 90 -6.41 -14.72 0.83
C ALA A 90 -7.64 -15.31 1.54
N MET A 91 -8.66 -15.73 0.78
CA MET A 91 -9.88 -16.35 1.32
C MET A 91 -9.69 -17.80 1.78
N ARG A 92 -8.54 -18.44 1.53
CA ARG A 92 -8.24 -19.78 2.09
C ARG A 92 -7.95 -19.75 3.58
N HIS A 93 -7.56 -18.58 4.09
CA HIS A 93 -7.17 -18.43 5.48
C HIS A 93 -8.33 -17.77 6.25
N SER A 94 -8.94 -18.53 7.14
CA SER A 94 -10.01 -18.03 8.02
C SER A 94 -9.46 -17.13 9.13
N ASP A 95 -8.19 -17.33 9.53
CA ASP A 95 -7.49 -16.52 10.53
C ASP A 95 -6.49 -15.56 9.84
N PRO A 96 -6.55 -14.24 10.11
CA PRO A 96 -5.56 -13.29 9.61
C PRO A 96 -4.11 -13.65 9.99
N LYS A 97 -3.88 -14.34 11.11
CA LYS A 97 -2.53 -14.78 11.50
C LYS A 97 -1.97 -15.81 10.51
N ASP A 98 -2.79 -16.77 10.11
CA ASP A 98 -2.40 -17.84 9.18
C ASP A 98 -2.13 -17.29 7.79
N PHE A 99 -2.92 -16.30 7.37
CA PHE A 99 -2.66 -15.55 6.14
C PHE A 99 -1.30 -14.85 6.16
N LEU A 100 -0.98 -14.12 7.22
CA LEU A 100 0.31 -13.42 7.32
C LEU A 100 1.49 -14.39 7.37
N LEU A 101 1.32 -15.56 7.98
CA LEU A 101 2.34 -16.63 7.96
C LEU A 101 2.54 -17.17 6.54
N ALA A 102 1.47 -17.38 5.78
CA ALA A 102 1.54 -17.81 4.38
C ALA A 102 2.26 -16.77 3.51
N VAL A 103 1.89 -15.49 3.62
CA VAL A 103 2.52 -14.38 2.89
C VAL A 103 4.00 -14.26 3.24
N MET A 104 4.36 -14.36 4.52
CA MET A 104 5.76 -14.29 4.95
C MET A 104 6.63 -15.40 4.33
N ASN A 105 6.06 -16.59 4.13
CA ASN A 105 6.75 -17.77 3.60
C ASN A 105 6.69 -17.88 2.06
N ASP A 106 5.92 -17.04 1.38
CA ASP A 106 5.82 -17.06 -0.07
C ASP A 106 6.95 -16.28 -0.74
N PHE A 107 7.86 -17.00 -1.40
CA PHE A 107 8.99 -16.39 -2.11
C PHE A 107 8.58 -15.64 -3.39
N GLY A 108 7.37 -15.87 -3.92
CA GLY A 108 6.81 -15.14 -5.06
C GLY A 108 6.32 -13.73 -4.68
N SER A 109 5.97 -13.53 -3.41
CA SER A 109 5.53 -12.23 -2.88
C SER A 109 6.67 -11.22 -2.75
N GLU A 110 6.35 -9.94 -2.96
CA GLU A 110 7.32 -8.83 -2.83
C GLU A 110 8.01 -8.88 -1.46
N ALA A 111 9.33 -8.69 -1.45
CA ALA A 111 10.13 -8.72 -0.22
C ALA A 111 9.64 -7.72 0.84
N LYS A 112 9.10 -6.56 0.43
CA LYS A 112 8.55 -5.58 1.38
C LYS A 112 7.26 -6.06 2.05
N LEU A 113 6.35 -6.67 1.29
CA LEU A 113 5.11 -7.24 1.82
C LEU A 113 5.40 -8.35 2.83
N ARG A 114 6.41 -9.18 2.56
CA ARG A 114 6.89 -10.20 3.49
C ARG A 114 7.42 -9.61 4.80
N VAL A 115 8.22 -8.56 4.70
CA VAL A 115 8.77 -7.85 5.86
C VAL A 115 7.65 -7.21 6.68
N ASP A 116 6.63 -6.65 6.04
CA ASP A 116 5.50 -6.05 6.74
C ASP A 116 4.60 -7.10 7.41
N ALA A 117 4.38 -8.26 6.78
CA ALA A 117 3.72 -9.39 7.41
C ALA A 117 4.48 -9.88 8.66
N ALA A 118 5.81 -9.99 8.57
CA ALA A 118 6.66 -10.37 9.69
C ALA A 118 6.58 -9.35 10.84
N LYS A 119 6.61 -8.05 10.54
CA LYS A 119 6.44 -6.99 11.56
C LYS A 119 5.09 -7.09 12.27
N ALA A 120 4.02 -7.36 11.52
CA ALA A 120 2.68 -7.51 12.08
C ALA A 120 2.55 -8.76 12.98
N LEU A 121 3.29 -9.83 12.66
CA LEU A 121 3.34 -11.06 13.46
C LEU A 121 4.24 -10.97 14.70
N MET A 122 5.21 -10.05 14.73
CA MET A 122 6.17 -9.94 15.84
C MET A 122 5.51 -9.86 17.23
N PRO A 123 4.47 -9.05 17.49
CA PRO A 123 3.84 -8.95 18.81
C PRO A 123 3.15 -10.23 19.28
N PHE A 124 2.75 -11.09 18.35
CA PHE A 124 1.99 -12.33 18.64
C PHE A 124 2.90 -13.53 18.87
N VAL A 125 4.08 -13.55 18.23
CA VAL A 125 5.09 -14.60 18.43
C VAL A 125 6.03 -14.24 19.58
N HIS A 126 6.38 -12.96 19.69
CA HIS A 126 7.17 -12.42 20.78
C HIS A 126 6.33 -11.37 21.50
N GLN A 127 5.88 -11.70 22.71
CA GLN A 127 5.22 -10.70 23.55
C GLN A 127 6.08 -9.44 23.60
N ARG A 128 5.49 -8.31 23.24
CA ARG A 128 6.16 -7.02 23.37
C ARG A 128 6.55 -6.86 24.83
N LYS A 129 7.83 -6.62 25.06
CA LYS A 129 8.41 -6.47 26.39
C LYS A 129 7.70 -5.31 27.10
N GLY A 130 6.74 -5.62 27.96
CA GLY A 130 5.90 -4.65 28.68
C GLY A 130 4.38 -4.83 28.54
N ASP A 131 3.89 -5.60 27.58
CA ASP A 131 2.44 -5.86 27.40
C ASP A 131 1.91 -7.03 28.24
N ALA A 132 2.80 -7.89 28.73
CA ALA A 132 2.42 -8.95 29.65
C ALA A 132 2.13 -8.36 31.03
N GLY A 133 0.91 -8.54 31.53
CA GLY A 133 0.57 -8.12 32.88
C GLY A 133 1.46 -8.83 33.91
N LYS A 134 1.78 -8.15 35.02
CA LYS A 134 2.65 -8.67 36.11
C LYS A 134 2.31 -10.09 36.60
N LYS A 135 1.09 -10.56 36.37
CA LYS A 135 0.63 -11.93 36.70
C LYS A 135 1.08 -12.97 35.68
N GLN A 136 1.01 -12.65 34.39
CA GLN A 136 1.42 -13.54 33.31
C GLN A 136 2.94 -13.70 33.30
N ASP A 137 3.68 -12.60 33.46
CA ASP A 137 5.15 -12.63 33.58
C ASP A 137 5.64 -13.53 34.71
N LYS A 138 4.99 -13.44 35.88
CA LYS A 138 5.30 -14.31 37.02
C LYS A 138 5.01 -15.77 36.73
N GLN A 139 3.92 -16.08 36.03
CA GLN A 139 3.59 -17.46 35.66
C GLN A 139 4.57 -18.02 34.62
N ASP A 140 4.92 -17.26 33.60
CA ASP A 140 5.83 -17.73 32.55
C ASP A 140 7.28 -17.82 33.05
N ALA A 141 7.72 -16.89 33.91
CA ALA A 141 8.98 -17.01 34.63
C ALA A 141 9.01 -18.24 35.55
N ALA A 142 7.91 -18.55 36.26
CA ALA A 142 7.81 -19.74 37.10
C ALA A 142 7.86 -21.04 36.28
N LYS A 143 7.17 -21.09 35.13
CA LYS A 143 7.23 -22.24 34.22
C LYS A 143 8.64 -22.46 33.67
N GLN A 144 9.31 -21.40 33.21
CA GLN A 144 10.68 -21.48 32.71
C GLN A 144 11.66 -21.95 33.82
N ALA A 145 11.54 -21.41 35.04
CA ALA A 145 12.35 -21.84 36.18
C ALA A 145 12.11 -23.32 36.55
N GLY A 146 10.88 -23.81 36.43
CA GLY A 146 10.51 -25.21 36.66
C GLY A 146 11.05 -26.19 35.63
N THR A 147 11.52 -25.72 34.46
CA THR A 147 12.16 -26.55 33.42
C THR A 147 13.69 -26.53 33.47
N GLY A 148 14.28 -25.72 34.36
CA GLY A 148 15.74 -25.59 34.48
C GLY A 148 16.39 -26.66 35.36
N ARG A 149 17.67 -26.46 35.70
CA ARG A 149 18.48 -27.34 36.58
C ARG A 149 17.83 -27.60 37.97
N PHE A 150 16.90 -26.76 38.41
CA PHE A 150 16.16 -26.89 39.66
C PHE A 150 14.70 -27.36 39.46
N GLY A 151 14.36 -27.86 38.28
CA GLY A 151 13.05 -28.40 37.98
C GLY A 151 12.71 -29.61 38.87
N THR A 152 11.43 -29.77 39.20
CA THR A 152 10.96 -30.92 39.98
C THR A 152 11.15 -32.18 39.14
N GLY A 153 12.10 -33.03 39.53
CA GLY A 153 12.35 -34.32 38.90
C GLY A 153 11.14 -35.25 38.96
N ALA A 154 11.08 -36.22 38.06
CA ALA A 154 9.99 -37.18 37.99
C ALA A 154 9.79 -37.92 39.34
N PRO A 155 8.53 -38.14 39.77
CA PRO A 155 8.24 -38.80 41.05
C PRO A 155 8.80 -40.23 41.07
N PRO A 156 9.27 -40.72 42.23
CA PRO A 156 9.83 -42.06 42.33
C PRO A 156 8.76 -43.11 42.03
N LEU A 157 9.13 -44.11 41.21
CA LEU A 157 8.25 -45.22 40.87
C LEU A 157 7.90 -45.99 42.14
N ARG A 158 6.59 -46.18 42.39
CA ARG A 158 6.12 -46.99 43.51
C ARG A 158 6.46 -48.45 43.24
N ALA A 159 7.28 -49.04 44.10
CA ALA A 159 7.54 -50.47 44.08
C ALA A 159 6.22 -51.22 44.25
N VAL A 160 5.86 -52.02 43.24
CA VAL A 160 4.75 -52.96 43.32
C VAL A 160 5.21 -54.12 44.21
N LYS A 161 4.38 -54.49 45.19
CA LYS A 161 4.63 -55.58 46.12
C LYS A 161 4.03 -56.88 45.59
#